data_AF-A0A957RLE8-F1
#
_entry.id   AF-A0A957RLE8-F1
#
_cell.length_a   1.000
_cell.length_b   1.000
_cell.length_c   1.000
_cell.angle_alpha   90.00
_cell.angle_beta   90.00
_cell.angle_gamma   90.00
#
_symmetry.space_group_name_H-M   'P 1'
#
loop_
_entity.id
_entity.type
_entity.pdbx_description
1 polymer ?
#
loop_
_entity_poly.entity_id
_entity_poly.type
_entity_poly.pdbx_seq_one_letter_code
_entity_poly.pdbx_strand_id
1 'polypeptide(L)'
;MSTVAYRLVYDTDVPTQLRAIERKHHSLIRTMLEEQLRFEPAIETQNRKPLTRPPTPDARWELRFGRQNRFRVFYRVHEDTKEVYILAIGVKIRNRLFVGGEEYEL
;
A
#
# COMPACT_ATOMS: atom_id res chain seq x y z
N MET A 1 -7.09 25.07 -4.45
CA MET A 1 -7.99 24.12 -3.75
C MET A 1 -7.26 23.65 -2.51
N SER A 2 -7.88 23.74 -1.34
CA SER A 2 -7.26 23.24 -0.10
C SER A 2 -7.47 21.72 -0.06
N THR A 3 -6.43 20.95 -0.36
CA THR A 3 -6.51 19.47 -0.38
C THR A 3 -6.46 18.99 1.07
N VAL A 4 -7.61 18.57 1.61
CA VAL A 4 -7.69 18.00 2.96
C VAL A 4 -6.85 16.73 3.00
N ALA A 5 -5.96 16.63 3.98
CA ALA A 5 -5.12 15.45 4.15
C ALA A 5 -5.94 14.25 4.61
N TYR A 6 -5.65 13.08 4.04
CA TYR A 6 -6.18 11.80 4.49
C TYR A 6 -5.38 11.28 5.68
N ARG A 7 -6.09 10.66 6.62
CA ARG A 7 -5.48 9.91 7.73
C ARG A 7 -5.14 8.50 7.27
N LEU A 8 -3.89 8.07 7.46
CA LEU A 8 -3.48 6.69 7.20
C LEU A 8 -3.87 5.80 8.37
N VAL A 9 -4.68 4.78 8.10
CA VAL A 9 -5.15 3.77 9.06
C VAL A 9 -4.53 2.44 8.67
N TYR A 10 -3.93 1.74 9.62
CA TYR A 10 -3.23 0.48 9.34
C TYR A 10 -4.04 -0.68 9.88
N ASP A 11 -4.21 -1.72 9.06
CA ASP A 11 -4.76 -2.99 9.54
C ASP A 11 -3.84 -3.63 10.59
N THR A 12 -4.44 -4.44 11.46
CA THR A 12 -3.82 -5.17 12.56
C THR A 12 -2.64 -6.06 12.13
N ASP A 13 -2.67 -6.59 10.89
CA ASP A 13 -1.61 -7.44 10.36
C ASP A 13 -0.43 -6.66 9.76
N VAL A 14 -0.62 -5.39 9.40
CA VAL A 14 0.43 -4.58 8.72
C VAL A 14 1.73 -4.49 9.53
N PRO A 15 1.71 -4.31 10.87
CA PRO A 15 2.93 -4.35 11.66
C PRO A 15 3.72 -5.67 11.53
N THR A 16 3.03 -6.81 11.44
CA THR A 16 3.68 -8.12 11.21
C THR A 16 4.25 -8.20 9.81
N GLN A 17 3.50 -7.76 8.81
CA GLN A 17 3.96 -7.73 7.42
C GLN A 17 5.19 -6.84 7.22
N LEU A 18 5.23 -5.68 7.87
CA LEU A 18 6.40 -4.80 7.87
C LEU A 18 7.62 -5.45 8.52
N ARG A 19 7.46 -6.23 9.60
CA ARG A 19 8.56 -6.95 10.24
C ARG A 19 9.18 -8.02 9.34
N ALA A 20 8.42 -8.59 8.41
CA ALA A 20 8.93 -9.53 7.41
C ALA A 20 9.79 -8.83 6.32
N ILE A 21 9.71 -7.50 6.19
CA ILE A 21 10.54 -6.71 5.29
C ILE A 21 11.77 -6.19 6.04
N GLU A 22 12.95 -6.28 5.42
CA GLU A 22 14.20 -5.78 6.01
C GLU A 22 14.06 -4.34 6.54
N ARG A 23 14.46 -4.13 7.81
CA ARG A 23 14.28 -2.87 8.55
C ARG A 23 14.83 -1.63 7.83
N LYS A 24 15.89 -1.78 7.03
CA LYS A 24 16.49 -0.70 6.23
C LYS A 24 15.52 -0.07 5.22
N HIS A 25 14.37 -0.70 4.95
CA HIS A 25 13.34 -0.20 4.04
C HIS A 25 12.15 0.46 4.72
N HIS A 26 12.03 0.38 6.05
CA HIS A 26 10.87 0.88 6.77
C HIS A 26 10.70 2.40 6.64
N SER A 27 11.80 3.16 6.64
CA SER A 27 11.77 4.61 6.42
C SER A 27 11.23 4.95 5.03
N LEU A 28 11.76 4.31 3.98
CA LEU A 28 11.28 4.47 2.61
C LEU A 28 9.80 4.15 2.49
N ILE A 29 9.34 3.04 3.06
CA ILE A 29 7.93 2.65 3.02
C ILE A 29 7.06 3.73 3.66
N ARG A 30 7.42 4.20 4.86
CA ARG A 30 6.67 5.26 5.56
C ARG A 30 6.61 6.55 4.74
N THR A 31 7.75 7.01 4.23
CA THR A 31 7.82 8.23 3.40
C THR A 31 6.94 8.10 2.16
N MET A 32 7.01 6.97 1.46
CA MET A 32 6.22 6.77 0.25
C MET A 32 4.71 6.70 0.53
N LEU A 33 4.29 6.11 1.66
CA LEU A 33 2.88 6.12 2.06
C LEU A 33 2.36 7.54 2.32
N GLU A 34 3.11 8.35 3.07
CA GLU A 34 2.77 9.74 3.34
C GLU A 34 2.71 10.56 2.04
N GLU A 35 3.74 10.49 1.20
CA GLU A 35 3.82 11.28 -0.04
C GLU A 35 2.74 10.89 -1.06
N GLN A 36 2.46 9.59 -1.20
CA GLN A 36 1.60 9.10 -2.29
C GLN A 36 0.13 9.01 -1.92
N LEU A 37 -0.23 8.94 -0.63
CA LEU A 37 -1.60 8.63 -0.22
C LEU A 37 -2.26 9.73 0.63
N ARG A 38 -1.50 10.72 1.10
CA ARG A 38 -2.06 11.73 2.02
C ARG A 38 -2.96 12.76 1.36
N PHE A 39 -2.89 12.99 0.05
CA PHE A 39 -3.67 14.06 -0.60
C PHE A 39 -4.55 13.56 -1.74
N GLU A 40 -4.02 12.71 -2.61
CA GLU A 40 -4.74 12.22 -3.80
C GLU A 40 -4.69 10.69 -3.92
N PRO A 41 -5.12 9.94 -2.88
CA PRO A 41 -4.98 8.48 -2.86
C PRO A 41 -5.85 7.77 -3.90
N ALA A 42 -6.92 8.39 -4.38
CA ALA A 42 -7.87 7.82 -5.35
C ALA A 42 -7.62 8.24 -6.81
N ILE A 43 -6.52 8.95 -7.10
CA ILE A 43 -6.17 9.35 -8.46
C ILE A 43 -5.24 8.31 -9.08
N GLU A 44 -5.52 7.79 -10.27
CA GLU A 44 -4.64 6.81 -10.91
C GLU A 44 -3.30 7.45 -11.32
N THR A 45 -2.19 6.72 -11.16
CA THR A 45 -0.87 7.11 -11.69
C THR A 45 -0.20 5.91 -12.36
N GLN A 46 1.02 6.07 -12.86
CA GLN A 46 1.82 4.94 -13.34
C GLN A 46 2.04 3.88 -12.25
N ASN A 47 2.20 4.31 -11.00
CA ASN A 47 2.57 3.47 -9.87
C ASN A 47 1.42 3.20 -8.90
N ARG A 48 0.24 3.77 -9.13
CA ARG A 48 -0.96 3.62 -8.30
C ARG A 48 -2.13 3.23 -9.19
N LYS A 49 -2.61 2.00 -9.06
CA LYS A 49 -3.59 1.40 -9.97
C LYS A 49 -4.80 0.87 -9.21
N PRO A 50 -6.02 1.02 -9.73
CA PRO A 50 -7.16 0.28 -9.21
C PRO A 50 -6.95 -1.23 -9.44
N LEU A 51 -7.32 -2.05 -8.47
CA LEU A 51 -7.26 -3.50 -8.58
C LEU A 51 -8.45 -4.00 -9.40
N THR A 52 -8.18 -4.66 -10.52
CA THR A 52 -9.22 -5.33 -11.32
C THR A 52 -9.72 -6.61 -10.65
N ARG A 53 -8.83 -7.30 -9.93
CA ARG A 53 -9.12 -8.48 -9.11
C ARG A 53 -8.51 -8.26 -7.73
N PRO A 54 -9.32 -7.85 -6.74
CA PRO A 54 -8.78 -7.52 -5.45
C PRO A 54 -8.52 -8.81 -4.66
N PRO A 55 -7.34 -8.96 -4.05
CA PRO A 55 -6.96 -10.19 -3.36
C PRO A 55 -7.59 -10.28 -1.96
N THR A 56 -8.16 -9.18 -1.47
CA THR A 56 -9.13 -9.17 -0.37
C THR A 56 -10.40 -8.45 -0.84
N PRO A 57 -11.59 -8.79 -0.31
CA PRO A 57 -12.85 -8.13 -0.69
C PRO A 57 -12.83 -6.62 -0.53
N ASP A 58 -11.94 -6.10 0.31
CA ASP A 58 -11.84 -4.70 0.69
C ASP A 58 -10.78 -3.90 -0.07
N ALA A 59 -9.76 -4.56 -0.62
CA ALA A 59 -8.72 -3.86 -1.37
C ALA A 59 -9.29 -3.29 -2.67
N ARG A 60 -8.94 -2.04 -2.99
CA ARG A 60 -9.38 -1.37 -4.23
C ARG A 60 -8.23 -0.82 -5.04
N TRP A 61 -7.07 -0.62 -4.40
CA TRP A 61 -5.92 0.01 -5.01
C TRP A 61 -4.63 -0.71 -4.69
N GLU A 62 -3.68 -0.64 -5.62
CA GLU A 62 -2.30 -1.08 -5.48
C GLU A 62 -1.37 0.11 -5.70
N LEU A 63 -0.51 0.40 -4.73
CA LEU A 63 0.62 1.32 -4.86
C LEU A 63 1.92 0.52 -5.00
N ARG A 64 2.74 0.88 -5.98
CA ARG A 64 4.01 0.25 -6.36
C ARG A 64 5.16 1.23 -6.19
N PHE A 65 6.22 0.84 -5.49
CA PHE A 65 7.38 1.72 -5.31
C PHE A 65 8.65 0.97 -4.93
N GLY A 66 9.72 1.74 -4.70
CA GLY A 66 11.04 1.27 -4.36
C GLY A 66 11.80 0.72 -5.56
N ARG A 67 13.04 0.30 -5.31
CA ARG A 67 13.93 -0.21 -6.36
C ARG A 67 13.25 -1.34 -7.15
N GLN A 68 13.23 -1.21 -8.48
CA GLN A 68 12.58 -2.14 -9.42
C GLN A 68 11.07 -2.35 -9.18
N ASN A 69 10.38 -1.37 -8.59
CA ASN A 69 8.97 -1.49 -8.19
C ASN A 69 8.74 -2.81 -7.46
N ARG A 70 9.48 -3.03 -6.37
CA ARG A 70 9.35 -4.26 -5.58
C ARG A 70 8.34 -4.15 -4.45
N PHE A 71 8.09 -2.97 -3.88
CA PHE A 71 7.14 -2.87 -2.78
C PHE A 71 5.71 -2.71 -3.31
N ARG A 72 4.77 -3.34 -2.62
CA ARG A 72 3.34 -3.29 -2.89
C ARG A 72 2.61 -2.85 -1.64
N VAL A 73 1.67 -1.94 -1.81
CA VAL A 73 0.74 -1.56 -0.76
C VAL A 73 -0.66 -1.71 -1.34
N PHE A 74 -1.47 -2.51 -0.66
CA PHE A 74 -2.87 -2.67 -0.98
C PHE A 74 -3.69 -1.84 0.00
N TYR A 75 -4.59 -1.01 -0.53
CA TYR A 75 -5.35 -0.09 0.30
C TYR A 75 -6.74 0.18 -0.24
N ARG A 76 -7.54 0.84 0.60
CA ARG A 76 -8.86 1.38 0.30
C ARG A 76 -8.93 2.84 0.75
N VAL A 77 -9.69 3.65 0.02
CA VAL A 77 -9.97 5.05 0.36
C VAL A 77 -11.41 5.15 0.84
N HIS A 78 -11.62 5.80 1.98
CA HIS A 78 -12.93 6.23 2.46
C HIS A 78 -13.01 7.75 2.33
N GLU A 79 -13.74 8.19 1.31
CA GLU A 79 -13.81 9.62 0.94
C GLU A 79 -14.52 10.46 1.99
N ASP A 80 -15.56 9.91 2.62
CA ASP A 80 -16.40 10.62 3.59
C ASP A 80 -15.66 10.90 4.90
N THR A 81 -14.82 9.96 5.35
CA THR A 81 -14.03 10.09 6.58
C THR A 81 -12.62 10.62 6.34
N LYS A 82 -12.22 10.80 5.08
CA LYS A 82 -10.85 11.16 4.66
C LYS A 82 -9.82 10.21 5.27
N GLU A 83 -10.05 8.91 5.07
CA GLU A 83 -9.17 7.85 5.55
C GLU A 83 -8.65 6.98 4.42
N VAL A 84 -7.40 6.55 4.57
CA VAL A 84 -6.79 5.54 3.70
C VAL A 84 -6.43 4.35 4.56
N TYR A 85 -7.11 3.23 4.33
CA TYR A 85 -6.87 1.99 5.05
C TYR A 85 -5.80 1.19 4.31
N ILE A 86 -4.62 1.08 4.93
CA ILE A 86 -3.52 0.24 4.51
C ILE A 86 -3.82 -1.19 4.96
N LEU A 87 -4.18 -2.04 4.01
CA LEU A 87 -4.66 -3.40 4.26
C LEU A 87 -3.50 -4.40 4.25
N ALA A 88 -2.57 -4.23 3.32
CA ALA A 88 -1.39 -5.10 3.25
C ALA A 88 -0.18 -4.39 2.66
N ILE A 89 1.01 -4.79 3.13
CA ILE A 89 2.31 -4.37 2.60
C ILE A 89 3.12 -5.61 2.23
N GLY A 90 3.56 -5.65 0.98
CA GLY A 90 4.30 -6.79 0.43
C GLY A 90 5.55 -6.40 -0.34
N VAL A 91 6.35 -7.42 -0.63
CA VAL A 91 7.56 -7.33 -1.45
C VAL A 91 7.49 -8.34 -2.60
N LYS A 92 7.72 -7.85 -3.81
CA LYS A 92 7.87 -8.66 -5.00
C LYS A 92 9.32 -9.14 -5.11
N ILE A 93 9.50 -10.45 -5.19
CA ILE A 93 10.78 -11.10 -5.44
C ILE A 93 10.65 -11.87 -6.75
N ARG A 94 11.35 -11.39 -7.80
CA ARG A 94 11.19 -11.87 -9.19
C ARG A 94 9.74 -11.73 -9.67
N ASN A 95 9.04 -12.84 -9.87
CA ASN A 95 7.66 -12.91 -10.33
C ASN A 95 6.65 -13.18 -9.20
N ARG A 96 7.12 -13.40 -7.96
CA ARG A 96 6.27 -13.76 -6.80
C ARG A 96 6.12 -12.56 -5.87
N LEU A 97 4.94 -12.41 -5.28
CA LEU A 97 4.66 -11.40 -4.26
C LEU A 97 4.61 -12.09 -2.90
N PHE A 98 5.22 -11.47 -1.89
CA PHE A 98 5.20 -11.95 -0.51
C PHE A 98 4.60 -10.90 0.42
N VAL A 99 3.67 -11.32 1.27
CA VAL A 99 3.03 -10.49 2.32
C VAL A 99 3.20 -11.25 3.64
N GLY A 100 3.79 -10.62 4.67
CA GLY A 100 4.04 -11.33 5.94
C GLY A 100 5.07 -12.48 5.86
N GLY A 101 5.77 -12.63 4.74
CA GLY A 101 6.67 -13.75 4.49
C GLY A 101 6.01 -14.91 3.74
N GLU A 102 4.69 -14.86 3.53
CA GLU A 102 3.94 -15.86 2.77
C GLU A 102 3.75 -15.39 1.32
N GLU A 103 3.77 -16.34 0.38
CA GLU A 103 3.43 -16.03 -1.01
C GLU A 103 1.98 -15.59 -1.10
N TYR A 104 1.75 -14.54 -1.87
CA TYR A 104 0.46 -13.91 -2.03
C TYR A 104 0.07 -13.91 -3.51
N GLU A 105 -0.99 -14.65 -3.84
CA GLU A 105 -1.53 -14.73 -5.19
C GLU A 105 -2.50 -13.57 -5.43
N LEU A 106 -2.30 -12.85 -6.55
CA LEU A 106 -3.13 -11.73 -7.02
C LEU A 106 -4.08 -12.18 -8.13
#